data_AF-A0A7V8NQ88-F1
#
_entry.id   AF-A0A7V8NQ88-F1
#
_cell.length_a   1.000
_cell.length_b   1.000
_cell.length_c   1.000
_cell.angle_alpha   90.00
_cell.angle_beta   90.00
_cell.angle_gamma   90.00
#
_symmetry.space_group_name_H-M   'P 1'
#
loop_
_entity.id
_entity.type
_entity.pdbx_description
1 polymer ?
#
loop_
_entity_poly.entity_id
_entity_poly.type
_entity_poly.pdbx_seq_one_letter_code
_entity_poly.pdbx_strand_id
1 'polypeptide(L)' 'MAETKKVVIKVKRQAGPQEPSRWEEFSLNWRPSMNVIICLRDIAENPVTSAGKN' A
#
# COMPACT_ATOMS: atom_id res chain seq x y z
N MET A 1 11.96 6.49 -21.27
CA MET A 1 11.84 5.69 -20.02
C MET A 1 10.44 5.14 -19.98
N ALA A 2 10.27 3.81 -19.93
CA ALA A 2 8.94 3.21 -20.00
C ALA A 2 8.10 3.65 -18.79
N GLU A 3 6.91 4.20 -19.04
CA GLU A 3 5.96 4.53 -17.97
C GLU A 3 5.56 3.23 -17.26
N THR A 4 6.05 3.05 -16.04
CA THR A 4 5.61 1.96 -15.17
C THR A 4 4.23 2.34 -14.63
N LYS A 5 3.19 1.61 -15.07
CA LYS A 5 1.84 1.77 -14.52
C LYS A 5 1.91 1.55 -13.01
N LYS A 6 1.24 2.42 -12.25
CA LYS A 6 1.17 2.32 -10.79
C LYS A 6 -0.25 2.12 -10.33
N VAL A 7 -0.41 1.41 -9.21
CA VAL A 7 -1.66 1.28 -8.47
C VAL A 7 -1.51 2.03 -7.17
N VAL A 8 -2.43 2.96 -6.92
CA VAL A 8 -2.50 3.70 -5.65
C VAL A 8 -3.57 3.07 -4.77
N ILE A 9 -3.19 2.71 -3.55
CA ILE A 9 -4.07 2.01 -2.61
C ILE A 9 -4.12 2.81 -1.32
N LYS A 10 -5.35 3.12 -0.88
CA LYS A 10 -5.61 3.76 0.40
C LYS A 10 -6.11 2.72 1.38
N VAL A 11 -5.38 2.50 2.47
CA VAL A 11 -5.72 1.53 3.52
C VAL A 11 -5.99 2.29 4.80
N LYS A 12 -7.15 2.04 5.41
CA LYS A 12 -7.45 2.55 6.75
C LYS A 12 -6.83 1.58 7.77
N ARG A 13 -5.79 2.02 8.47
CA ARG A 13 -5.03 1.22 9.43
C ARG A 13 -5.22 1.74 10.85
N GLN A 14 -5.07 0.84 11.80
CA GLN A 14 -5.14 1.10 13.23
C GLN A 14 -4.10 0.19 13.89
N ALA A 15 -3.20 0.74 14.70
CA ALA A 15 -2.08 -0.07 15.23
C ALA A 15 -2.48 -0.92 16.46
N GLY A 16 -3.51 -0.50 17.20
CA GLY A 16 -4.08 -1.28 18.29
C GLY A 16 -5.53 -0.88 18.58
N PRO A 17 -6.29 -1.67 19.35
CA PRO A 17 -7.74 -1.48 19.53
C PRO A 17 -8.15 -0.10 20.05
N GLN A 18 -7.27 0.55 20.82
CA GLN A 18 -7.50 1.86 21.43
C GLN A 18 -6.87 3.02 20.65
N GLU A 19 -6.13 2.74 19.58
CA GLU A 19 -5.51 3.79 18.77
C GLU A 19 -6.46 4.35 17.72
N PRO A 20 -6.31 5.63 17.33
CA PRO A 20 -7.11 6.20 16.25
C PRO A 20 -6.78 5.53 14.91
N SER A 21 -7.81 5.24 14.13
CA SER A 21 -7.62 4.81 12.74
C SER A 21 -7.07 5.96 11.90
N ARG A 22 -6.15 5.65 10.99
CA ARG A 22 -5.57 6.61 10.03
C ARG A 22 -5.62 6.05 8.61
N TRP A 23 -5.68 6.94 7.63
CA TRP A 23 -5.52 6.56 6.23
C TRP A 23 -4.05 6.59 5.86
N GLU A 24 -3.55 5.50 5.29
CA GLU A 24 -2.23 5.40 4.70
C GLU A 24 -2.38 5.15 3.20
N GLU A 25 -1.50 5.75 2.41
CA GLU A 25 -1.48 5.60 0.96
C GLU A 25 -0.20 4.89 0.53
N PHE A 26 -0.35 3.92 -0.36
CA PHE A 26 0.72 3.11 -0.91
C PHE A 26 0.69 3.18 -2.43
N SER A 27 1.87 3.29 -3.05
CA SER A 27 2.04 3.28 -4.49
C SER A 27 2.81 2.03 -4.91
N LEU A 28 2.13 1.12 -5.60
CA LEU A 28 2.70 -0.14 -6.06
C LEU A 28 2.92 -0.12 -7.57
N ASN A 29 4.00 -0.75 -8.03
CA ASN A 29 4.19 -0.99 -9.45
C ASN A 29 3.19 -2.05 -9.92
N TRP A 30 2.41 -1.72 -10.94
CA TRP A 30 1.42 -2.64 -11.51
C TRP A 30 2.10 -3.80 -12.23
N ARG A 31 1.59 -5.01 -12.01
CA ARG A 31 1.92 -6.21 -12.81
C ARG A 31 0.65 -6.98 -13.17
N PRO A 32 0.64 -7.74 -14.28
CA PRO A 32 -0.49 -8.59 -14.66
C PRO A 32 -0.93 -9.51 -13.50
N SER A 33 -2.23 -9.76 -13.40
CA SER A 33 -2.84 -10.61 -12.38
C SER A 33 -2.70 -10.13 -10.93
N MET A 34 -2.36 -8.85 -10.67
CA MET A 34 -2.51 -8.26 -9.34
C MET A 34 -3.98 -8.17 -8.94
N ASN A 35 -4.36 -8.98 -7.96
CA ASN A 35 -5.60 -8.79 -7.19
C ASN A 35 -5.30 -8.03 -5.90
N VAL A 36 -6.35 -7.63 -5.17
CA VAL A 36 -6.20 -6.86 -3.93
C VAL A 36 -5.40 -7.60 -2.85
N ILE A 37 -5.45 -8.93 -2.81
CA ILE A 37 -4.69 -9.73 -1.82
C ILE A 37 -3.18 -9.64 -2.09
N ILE A 38 -2.77 -9.73 -3.36
CA ILE A 38 -1.37 -9.53 -3.76
C ILE A 38 -0.91 -8.13 -3.38
N CYS A 39 -1.74 -7.12 -3.61
CA CYS A 39 -1.41 -5.75 -3.22
C CYS A 39 -1.19 -5.60 -1.71
N LEU A 40 -2.08 -6.19 -0.88
CA LEU A 40 -1.95 -6.13 0.58
C LEU A 40 -0.73 -6.91 1.09
N ARG A 41 -0.39 -8.05 0.45
CA ARG A 41 0.84 -8.79 0.76
C ARG A 41 2.09 -7.97 0.44
N ASP A 42 2.16 -7.37 -0.76
CA ASP A 42 3.30 -6.55 -1.17
C ASP A 42 3.50 -5.35 -0.21
N ILE A 43 2.40 -4.74 0.27
CA ILE A 43 2.43 -3.69 1.31
C ILE A 43 2.93 -4.25 2.64
N ALA A 44 2.53 -5.46 3.04
CA ALA A 44 3.00 -6.07 4.28
C ALA A 44 4.49 -6.45 4.25
N GLU A 45 4.99 -6.89 3.10
CA GLU A 45 6.41 -7.23 2.88
C GLU A 45 7.32 -5.99 2.90
N ASN A 46 6.84 -4.86 2.37
CA ASN A 46 7.57 -3.60 2.38
C ASN A 46 6.62 -2.42 2.68
N PRO A 47 6.34 -2.12 3.97
CA PRO A 47 5.31 -1.17 4.39
C PRO A 47 5.72 0.29 4.26
N VAL A 48 6.37 0.65 3.14
CA VAL A 48 6.77 2.02 2.84
C VAL A 48 5.57 2.75 2.24
N THR A 49 5.04 3.73 2.97
CA THR A 49 3.99 4.61 2.47
C THR A 49 4.51 5.49 1.31
N SER A 50 3.62 6.04 0.49
CA SER A 50 3.98 7.00 -0.57
C SER A 50 4.74 8.23 -0.05
N ALA A 51 4.66 8.50 1.25
CA ALA A 51 5.38 9.58 1.95
C ALA A 51 6.74 9.14 2.55
N GLY A 52 7.19 7.90 2.31
CA GLY A 52 8.47 7.37 2.80
C GLY A 52 8.51 7.06 4.30
N LYS A 53 7.36 6.98 4.97
CA LYS A 53 7.25 6.61 6.39
C LYS A 53 7.00 5.12 6.54
N ASN A 54 7.74 4.50 7.46
CA ASN A 54 7.59 3.13 7.96
C ASN A 54 6.83 3.11 9.28
#